data_AF-A0A2R8F1X4-F1
#
_entry.id   AF-A0A2R8F1X4-F1
#
_cell.length_a   1.000
_cell.length_b   1.000
_cell.length_c   1.000
_cell.angle_alpha   90.00
_cell.angle_beta   90.00
_cell.angle_gamma   90.00
#
_symmetry.space_group_name_H-M   'P 1'
#
loop_
_entity.id
_entity.type
_entity.pdbx_description
1 polymer ?
#
loop_
_entity_poly.entity_id
_entity_poly.type
_entity_poly.pdbx_seq_one_letter_code
_entity_poly.pdbx_strand_id
1 'polypeptide(L)'
;MNPDDIALLQDVAELIQNRQHLQARILVKTRGGFSDELAAASELCSRVSEELVSEFMSFCENMENCKNSDRYAALFLNSDFPINEAQYCSRIAMDFSAQGRLNKQTANSVFGGMVVHSVIRAILVSSMPHHHDTTNMLDTLLHYAINTNLRYNHKGNDESAFESAKIELCSSYLSMIGMNADNTNDHESRARIECILENSGDSNKLLNFNPSVTHTLMFRLLDQDCKESAKLLLDSGLNVSALPPVAGWLTILDAAIERDNYNFAKILVQRGVDIVDDHNNTSSEMKALCNTHQFFKNTGYFKEHKSIPDQMLDDSLEISSFITQDKSLRDSCWPALKSSVNSETLLSQMAYEFRCDPSLLPYFVELTQLKLSKLQLQSAASIDADNKECSSTTHRDKYTARKSSQSTTDLGLK
;
A
#
# COMPACT_ATOMS: atom_id res chain seq x y z
N MET A 1 -54.77 0.36 13.87
CA MET A 1 -53.76 1.03 13.02
C MET A 1 -54.44 1.92 12.00
N ASN A 2 -53.86 3.10 11.75
CA ASN A 2 -54.32 4.00 10.69
C ASN A 2 -53.74 3.56 9.31
N PRO A 3 -54.22 4.11 8.18
CA PRO A 3 -53.73 3.72 6.85
C PRO A 3 -52.24 4.00 6.62
N ASP A 4 -51.70 5.05 7.23
CA ASP A 4 -50.29 5.43 7.12
C ASP A 4 -49.37 4.44 7.86
N ASP A 5 -49.81 3.94 9.03
CA ASP A 5 -49.13 2.89 9.78
C ASP A 5 -49.10 1.59 8.96
N ILE A 6 -50.19 1.24 8.27
CA ILE A 6 -50.26 0.01 7.46
C ILE A 6 -49.27 0.09 6.28
N ALA A 7 -49.19 1.25 5.61
CA ALA A 7 -48.23 1.48 4.53
C ALA A 7 -46.79 1.42 5.05
N LEU A 8 -46.50 2.09 6.16
CA LEU A 8 -45.20 2.03 6.83
C LEU A 8 -44.82 0.58 7.20
N LEU A 9 -45.77 -0.20 7.71
CA LEU A 9 -45.54 -1.57 8.12
C LEU A 9 -45.27 -2.50 6.94
N GLN A 10 -45.87 -2.23 5.78
CA GLN A 10 -45.57 -2.93 4.52
C GLN A 10 -44.11 -2.73 4.12
N ASP A 11 -43.66 -1.47 4.08
CA ASP A 11 -42.29 -1.11 3.70
C ASP A 11 -41.26 -1.67 4.70
N VAL A 12 -41.58 -1.59 6.00
CA VAL A 12 -40.72 -2.13 7.08
C VAL A 12 -40.64 -3.64 6.99
N ALA A 13 -41.75 -4.34 6.73
CA ALA A 13 -41.76 -5.80 6.57
C ALA A 13 -40.91 -6.24 5.37
N GLU A 14 -40.99 -5.54 4.22
CA GLU A 14 -40.16 -5.83 3.05
C GLU A 14 -38.67 -5.63 3.35
N LEU A 15 -38.31 -4.53 4.03
CA LEU A 15 -36.94 -4.29 4.45
C LEU A 15 -36.44 -5.37 5.44
N ILE A 16 -37.27 -5.83 6.38
CA ILE A 16 -36.90 -6.91 7.31
C ILE A 16 -36.72 -8.24 6.56
N GLN A 17 -37.61 -8.57 5.63
CA GLN A 17 -37.46 -9.76 4.78
C GLN A 17 -36.15 -9.75 3.99
N ASN A 18 -35.71 -8.57 3.54
CA ASN A 18 -34.45 -8.35 2.86
C ASN A 18 -33.24 -8.18 3.81
N ARG A 19 -33.40 -8.39 5.12
CA ARG A 19 -32.38 -8.19 6.18
C ARG A 19 -31.79 -6.77 6.23
N GLN A 20 -32.55 -5.79 5.74
CA GLN A 20 -32.22 -4.37 5.70
C GLN A 20 -32.64 -3.64 6.99
N HIS A 21 -32.23 -4.19 8.15
CA HIS A 21 -32.72 -3.77 9.46
C HIS A 21 -32.42 -2.30 9.82
N LEU A 22 -31.27 -1.77 9.36
CA LEU A 22 -30.92 -0.36 9.54
C LEU A 22 -31.87 0.57 8.77
N GLN A 23 -32.18 0.24 7.51
CA GLN A 23 -33.12 1.01 6.68
C GLN A 23 -34.54 0.92 7.25
N ALA A 24 -34.97 -0.27 7.68
CA ALA A 24 -36.26 -0.48 8.34
C ALA A 24 -36.40 0.43 9.58
N ARG A 25 -35.38 0.47 10.44
CA ARG A 25 -35.41 1.32 11.65
C ARG A 25 -35.36 2.81 11.33
N ILE A 26 -34.56 3.24 10.36
CA ILE A 26 -34.52 4.64 9.92
C ILE A 26 -35.90 5.06 9.43
N LEU A 27 -36.57 4.22 8.64
CA LEU A 27 -37.90 4.48 8.10
C LEU A 27 -38.96 4.62 9.19
N VAL A 28 -38.96 3.73 10.20
CA VAL A 28 -39.85 3.85 11.36
C VAL A 28 -39.62 5.17 12.10
N LYS A 29 -38.35 5.56 12.32
CA LYS A 29 -38.03 6.81 13.04
C LYS A 29 -38.34 8.08 12.25
N THR A 30 -38.09 8.12 10.94
CA THR A 30 -38.38 9.30 10.12
C THR A 30 -39.88 9.56 9.97
N ARG A 31 -40.71 8.53 10.16
CA ARG A 31 -42.17 8.63 10.16
C ARG A 31 -42.79 8.87 11.55
N GLY A 32 -41.96 8.98 12.60
CA GLY A 32 -42.43 9.29 13.95
C GLY A 32 -42.92 8.08 14.75
N GLY A 33 -42.59 6.86 14.32
CA GLY A 33 -43.06 5.61 14.95
C GLY A 33 -44.43 5.17 14.46
N PHE A 34 -44.98 4.14 15.11
CA PHE A 34 -46.35 3.67 14.86
C PHE A 34 -47.31 4.33 15.85
N SER A 35 -48.53 4.64 15.42
CA SER A 35 -49.53 5.20 16.33
C SER A 35 -50.02 4.21 17.40
N ASP A 36 -49.86 2.91 17.15
CA ASP A 36 -50.15 1.81 18.06
C ASP A 36 -49.07 0.72 17.91
N GLU A 37 -48.09 0.73 18.81
CA GLU A 37 -46.91 -0.14 18.76
C GLU A 37 -47.26 -1.62 18.97
N LEU A 38 -48.26 -1.94 19.80
CA LEU A 38 -48.68 -3.31 20.06
C LEU A 38 -49.38 -3.93 18.84
N ALA A 39 -50.28 -3.17 18.21
CA ALA A 39 -50.92 -3.59 16.97
C ALA A 39 -49.89 -3.74 15.84
N ALA A 40 -48.92 -2.82 15.75
CA ALA A 40 -47.86 -2.89 14.76
C ALA A 40 -46.95 -4.12 14.97
N ALA A 41 -46.55 -4.43 16.20
CA ALA A 41 -45.75 -5.62 16.49
C ALA A 41 -46.47 -6.91 16.10
N SER A 42 -47.76 -7.03 16.44
CA SER A 42 -48.57 -8.20 16.08
C SER A 42 -48.73 -8.36 14.57
N GLU A 43 -48.90 -7.25 13.84
CA GLU A 43 -49.04 -7.25 12.38
C GLU A 43 -47.69 -7.49 11.67
N LEU A 44 -46.57 -7.09 12.28
CA LEU A 44 -45.24 -7.39 11.75
C LEU A 44 -44.95 -8.89 11.85
N CYS A 45 -45.31 -9.52 12.96
CA CYS A 45 -45.22 -10.97 13.18
C CYS A 45 -46.15 -11.79 12.25
N SER A 46 -47.20 -11.19 11.69
CA SER A 46 -48.07 -11.87 10.72
C SER A 46 -47.51 -11.82 9.28
N ARG A 47 -46.62 -10.88 8.98
CA ARG A 47 -46.07 -10.60 7.64
C ARG A 47 -44.65 -11.12 7.43
N VAL A 48 -43.92 -11.32 8.52
CA VAL A 48 -42.51 -11.71 8.51
C VAL A 48 -42.33 -12.85 9.49
N SER A 49 -41.40 -13.78 9.24
CA SER A 49 -41.15 -14.88 10.16
C SER A 49 -40.76 -14.36 11.54
N GLU A 50 -41.23 -15.04 12.58
CA GLU A 50 -40.98 -14.69 13.98
C GLU A 50 -39.47 -14.60 14.29
N GLU A 51 -38.65 -15.41 13.61
CA GLU A 51 -37.19 -15.36 13.68
C GLU A 51 -36.62 -14.03 13.16
N LEU A 52 -37.06 -13.56 12.00
CA LEU A 52 -36.59 -12.30 11.39
C LEU A 52 -37.13 -11.08 12.13
N VAL A 53 -38.34 -11.16 12.69
CA VAL A 53 -38.89 -10.10 13.56
C VAL A 53 -38.10 -10.03 14.86
N SER A 54 -37.78 -11.18 15.47
CA SER A 54 -36.93 -11.24 16.65
C SER A 54 -35.52 -10.71 16.38
N GLU A 55 -34.94 -11.03 15.20
CA GLU A 55 -33.66 -10.47 14.74
C GLU A 55 -33.72 -8.94 14.59
N PHE A 56 -34.81 -8.40 14.01
CA PHE A 56 -35.03 -6.97 13.87
C PHE A 56 -35.28 -6.25 15.20
N MET A 57 -36.07 -6.83 16.11
CA MET A 57 -36.32 -6.29 17.44
C MET A 57 -35.04 -6.28 18.27
N SER A 58 -34.30 -7.38 18.26
CA SER A 58 -32.96 -7.46 18.84
C SER A 58 -32.04 -6.39 18.26
N PHE A 59 -32.01 -6.20 16.93
CA PHE A 59 -31.26 -5.12 16.28
C PHE A 59 -31.68 -3.72 16.76
N CYS A 60 -32.99 -3.47 16.89
CA CYS A 60 -33.53 -2.19 17.36
C CYS A 60 -33.15 -1.91 18.82
N GLU A 61 -33.36 -2.86 19.72
CA GLU A 61 -33.02 -2.80 21.15
C GLU A 61 -31.51 -2.58 21.35
N ASN A 62 -30.71 -3.35 20.64
CA ASN A 62 -29.25 -3.27 20.63
C ASN A 62 -28.75 -1.88 20.17
N MET A 63 -29.41 -1.29 19.18
CA MET A 63 -29.04 0.02 18.66
C MET A 63 -29.72 1.21 19.36
N GLU A 64 -30.57 1.02 20.38
CA GLU A 64 -31.27 2.10 21.09
C GLU A 64 -30.56 2.59 22.37
N ASN A 65 -29.23 2.39 22.41
CA ASN A 65 -28.39 2.28 23.61
C ASN A 65 -28.53 0.91 24.25
N CYS A 66 -27.71 -0.03 23.81
CA CYS A 66 -27.38 -1.23 24.58
C CYS A 66 -27.24 -0.88 26.07
N LYS A 67 -26.53 0.23 26.41
CA LYS A 67 -26.33 0.76 27.77
C LYS A 67 -27.58 1.09 28.59
N ASN A 68 -28.70 1.35 27.93
CA ASN A 68 -29.98 1.69 28.57
C ASN A 68 -30.96 0.50 28.58
N SER A 69 -30.58 -0.64 28.02
CA SER A 69 -31.42 -1.85 28.06
C SER A 69 -31.34 -2.52 29.43
N ASP A 70 -32.45 -3.10 29.88
CA ASP A 70 -32.51 -3.88 31.11
C ASP A 70 -31.50 -5.05 31.10
N ARG A 71 -31.25 -5.61 29.91
CA ARG A 71 -30.28 -6.69 29.70
C ARG A 71 -28.84 -6.23 29.94
N TYR A 72 -28.46 -5.03 29.48
CA TYR A 72 -27.15 -4.46 29.76
C TYR A 72 -27.01 -4.09 31.23
N ALA A 73 -28.05 -3.52 31.84
CA ALA A 73 -28.06 -3.24 33.27
C ALA A 73 -27.86 -4.54 34.08
N ALA A 74 -28.55 -5.63 33.72
CA ALA A 74 -28.37 -6.93 34.33
C ALA A 74 -26.96 -7.50 34.15
N LEU A 75 -26.33 -7.31 32.99
CA LEU A 75 -25.00 -7.84 32.70
C LEU A 75 -23.87 -7.03 33.36
N PHE A 76 -23.95 -5.70 33.36
CA PHE A 76 -22.82 -4.81 33.67
C PHE A 76 -23.03 -3.89 34.87
N LEU A 77 -24.27 -3.64 35.29
CA LEU A 77 -24.58 -2.70 36.39
C LEU A 77 -25.08 -3.42 37.66
N ASN A 78 -25.81 -4.53 37.48
CA ASN A 78 -26.50 -5.26 38.55
C ASN A 78 -25.95 -6.68 38.77
N SER A 79 -24.87 -7.07 38.08
CA SER A 79 -24.23 -8.36 38.27
C SER A 79 -23.15 -8.29 39.36
N ASP A 80 -23.05 -9.35 40.18
CA ASP A 80 -21.94 -9.52 41.14
C ASP A 80 -20.60 -9.86 40.44
N PHE A 81 -20.56 -9.89 39.11
CA PHE A 81 -19.40 -10.24 38.30
C PHE A 81 -18.76 -8.99 37.68
N PRO A 82 -17.49 -8.67 37.98
CA PRO A 82 -16.84 -7.45 37.53
C PRO A 82 -16.27 -7.61 36.10
N ILE A 83 -17.11 -7.95 35.12
CA ILE A 83 -16.70 -7.97 33.71
C ILE A 83 -17.16 -6.66 33.08
N ASN A 84 -16.23 -5.80 32.69
CA ASN A 84 -16.59 -4.57 31.97
C ASN A 84 -16.94 -4.87 30.50
N GLU A 85 -17.65 -3.95 29.82
CA GLU A 85 -18.10 -4.12 28.42
C GLU A 85 -16.96 -4.52 27.48
N ALA A 86 -15.75 -3.99 27.69
CA ALA A 86 -14.58 -4.33 26.89
C ALA A 86 -14.19 -5.80 27.04
N GLN A 87 -14.12 -6.31 28.27
CA GLN A 87 -13.80 -7.72 28.53
C GLN A 87 -14.88 -8.67 27.99
N TYR A 88 -16.15 -8.26 28.07
CA TYR A 88 -17.25 -9.01 27.47
C TYR A 88 -17.11 -9.07 25.95
N CYS A 89 -16.94 -7.93 25.28
CA CYS A 89 -16.76 -7.85 23.83
C CYS A 89 -15.55 -8.67 23.36
N SER A 90 -14.42 -8.61 24.09
CA SER A 90 -13.25 -9.42 23.78
C SER A 90 -13.56 -10.92 23.84
N ARG A 91 -14.28 -11.36 24.88
CA ARG A 91 -14.60 -12.78 25.05
C ARG A 91 -15.55 -13.30 23.98
N ILE A 92 -16.64 -12.58 23.70
CA ILE A 92 -17.58 -13.01 22.66
C ILE A 92 -16.95 -12.95 21.26
N ALA A 93 -16.06 -11.99 21.00
CA ALA A 93 -15.34 -11.92 19.73
C ALA A 93 -14.49 -13.17 19.52
N MET A 94 -13.70 -13.56 20.53
CA MET A 94 -12.88 -14.77 20.50
C MET A 94 -13.74 -16.04 20.39
N ASP A 95 -14.79 -16.17 21.21
CA ASP A 95 -15.63 -17.37 21.24
C ASP A 95 -16.38 -17.58 19.91
N PHE A 96 -16.96 -16.53 19.35
CA PHE A 96 -17.68 -16.61 18.07
C PHE A 96 -16.73 -16.74 16.87
N SER A 97 -15.56 -16.11 16.93
CA SER A 97 -14.52 -16.28 15.91
C SER A 97 -14.01 -17.72 15.86
N ALA A 98 -13.70 -18.33 17.01
CA ALA A 98 -13.25 -19.72 17.11
C ALA A 98 -14.32 -20.73 16.64
N GLN A 99 -15.60 -20.36 16.72
CA GLN A 99 -16.71 -21.17 16.18
C GLN A 99 -16.98 -20.93 14.70
N GLY A 100 -16.26 -20.01 14.03
CA GLY A 100 -16.54 -19.60 12.64
C GLY A 100 -17.86 -18.85 12.47
N ARG A 101 -18.42 -18.31 13.56
CA ARG A 101 -19.72 -17.64 13.60
C ARG A 101 -19.64 -16.12 13.62
N LEU A 102 -18.42 -15.57 13.73
CA LEU A 102 -18.18 -14.13 13.63
C LEU A 102 -17.75 -13.75 12.21
N ASN A 103 -18.58 -12.96 11.53
CA ASN A 103 -18.28 -12.37 10.23
C ASN A 103 -19.02 -11.03 10.07
N LYS A 104 -18.79 -10.32 8.95
CA LYS A 104 -19.39 -9.00 8.69
C LYS A 104 -20.93 -8.98 8.74
N GLN A 105 -21.59 -10.10 8.44
CA GLN A 105 -23.06 -10.22 8.47
C GLN A 105 -23.57 -10.47 9.90
N THR A 106 -22.86 -11.28 10.68
CA THR A 106 -23.27 -11.66 12.04
C THR A 106 -22.79 -10.68 13.12
N ALA A 107 -21.81 -9.82 12.83
CA ALA A 107 -21.24 -8.90 13.81
C ALA A 107 -22.30 -8.02 14.50
N ASN A 108 -23.32 -7.57 13.76
CA ASN A 108 -24.41 -6.78 14.34
C ASN A 108 -25.24 -7.55 15.38
N SER A 109 -25.55 -8.83 15.11
CA SER A 109 -26.30 -9.66 16.06
C SER A 109 -25.45 -10.10 17.25
N VAL A 110 -24.14 -10.27 17.05
CA VAL A 110 -23.19 -10.65 18.12
C VAL A 110 -22.95 -9.49 19.09
N PHE A 111 -22.61 -8.30 18.57
CA PHE A 111 -22.19 -7.17 19.41
C PHE A 111 -23.33 -6.25 19.80
N GLY A 112 -24.46 -6.28 19.10
CA GLY A 112 -25.65 -5.58 19.56
C GLY A 112 -25.44 -4.08 19.85
N GLY A 113 -24.65 -3.39 19.02
CA GLY A 113 -24.36 -1.95 19.16
C GLY A 113 -23.24 -1.61 20.15
N MET A 114 -22.71 -2.58 20.89
CA MET A 114 -21.59 -2.37 21.82
C MET A 114 -20.35 -1.85 21.11
N VAL A 115 -19.51 -1.10 21.84
CA VAL A 115 -18.32 -0.46 21.27
C VAL A 115 -17.14 -1.45 21.27
N VAL A 116 -16.68 -1.83 20.10
CA VAL A 116 -15.60 -2.84 19.96
C VAL A 116 -14.18 -2.26 19.89
N HIS A 117 -14.02 -0.94 20.05
CA HIS A 117 -12.71 -0.26 19.97
C HIS A 117 -11.66 -0.88 20.90
N SER A 118 -12.04 -1.27 22.12
CA SER A 118 -11.12 -1.90 23.07
C SER A 118 -10.62 -3.26 22.60
N VAL A 119 -11.48 -4.04 21.93
CA VAL A 119 -11.13 -5.35 21.35
C VAL A 119 -10.15 -5.17 20.19
N ILE A 120 -10.43 -4.22 19.30
CA ILE A 120 -9.54 -3.89 18.18
C ILE A 120 -8.17 -3.47 18.73
N ARG A 121 -8.13 -2.55 19.70
CA ARG A 121 -6.87 -2.11 20.32
C ARG A 121 -6.10 -3.28 20.91
N ALA A 122 -6.77 -4.19 21.62
CA ALA A 122 -6.13 -5.39 22.17
C ALA A 122 -5.50 -6.26 21.08
N ILE A 123 -6.18 -6.46 19.94
CA ILE A 123 -5.62 -7.20 18.80
C ILE A 123 -4.40 -6.48 18.23
N LEU A 124 -4.50 -5.17 18.01
CA LEU A 124 -3.43 -4.37 17.42
C LEU A 124 -2.14 -4.34 18.26
N VAL A 125 -2.25 -4.39 19.58
CA VAL A 125 -1.09 -4.40 20.51
C VAL A 125 -0.64 -5.80 20.92
N SER A 126 -1.39 -6.84 20.59
CA SER A 126 -1.05 -8.20 21.04
C SER A 126 0.19 -8.73 20.32
N SER A 127 1.10 -9.36 21.07
CA SER A 127 2.18 -10.19 20.54
C SER A 127 1.72 -11.64 20.28
N MET A 128 0.42 -11.87 20.19
CA MET A 128 -0.15 -13.21 20.02
C MET A 128 0.10 -13.67 18.58
N PRO A 129 0.62 -14.90 18.36
CA PRO A 129 0.88 -15.44 17.04
C PRO A 129 -0.36 -15.35 16.14
N HIS A 130 -0.18 -14.78 14.95
CA HIS A 130 -1.22 -14.72 13.93
C HIS A 130 -1.60 -16.12 13.45
N HIS A 131 -2.79 -16.55 13.86
CA HIS A 131 -3.58 -17.51 13.09
C HIS A 131 -4.46 -16.72 12.11
N HIS A 132 -4.76 -17.30 10.94
CA HIS A 132 -5.67 -16.76 9.92
C HIS A 132 -6.99 -16.19 10.53
N ASP A 133 -7.43 -16.76 11.64
CA ASP A 133 -8.63 -16.36 12.37
C ASP A 133 -8.53 -14.96 13.02
N THR A 134 -7.34 -14.52 13.42
CA THR A 134 -7.14 -13.21 14.05
C THR A 134 -7.27 -12.06 13.06
N THR A 135 -6.75 -12.22 11.84
CA THR A 135 -6.89 -11.23 10.75
C THR A 135 -8.35 -11.08 10.33
N ASN A 136 -9.07 -12.20 10.18
CA ASN A 136 -10.50 -12.17 9.85
C ASN A 136 -11.36 -11.54 10.96
N MET A 137 -11.00 -11.81 12.22
CA MET A 137 -11.62 -11.16 13.36
C MET A 137 -11.36 -9.65 13.34
N LEU A 138 -10.12 -9.21 13.10
CA LEU A 138 -9.76 -7.80 13.00
C LEU A 138 -10.55 -7.10 11.88
N ASP A 139 -10.60 -7.69 10.68
CA ASP A 139 -11.36 -7.17 9.53
C ASP A 139 -12.85 -7.03 9.86
N THR A 140 -13.44 -8.07 10.47
CA THR A 140 -14.85 -8.03 10.89
C THR A 140 -15.11 -6.94 11.93
N LEU A 141 -14.23 -6.81 12.92
CA LEU A 141 -14.36 -5.81 13.98
C LEU A 141 -14.15 -4.39 13.46
N LEU A 142 -13.17 -4.17 12.57
CA LEU A 142 -12.97 -2.87 11.90
C LEU A 142 -14.19 -2.48 11.08
N HIS A 143 -14.70 -3.41 10.27
CA HIS A 143 -15.91 -3.20 9.49
C HIS A 143 -17.10 -2.80 10.39
N TYR A 144 -17.29 -3.51 11.50
CA TYR A 144 -18.34 -3.23 12.47
C TYR A 144 -18.14 -1.87 13.18
N ALA A 145 -16.92 -1.58 13.62
CA ALA A 145 -16.60 -0.32 14.28
C ALA A 145 -16.86 0.88 13.36
N ILE A 146 -16.50 0.78 12.07
CA ILE A 146 -16.70 1.85 11.09
C ILE A 146 -18.18 1.96 10.69
N ASN A 147 -18.81 0.86 10.29
CA ASN A 147 -20.13 0.90 9.67
C ASN A 147 -21.29 0.92 10.67
N THR A 148 -21.05 0.50 11.92
CA THR A 148 -22.06 0.49 12.99
C THR A 148 -21.75 1.53 14.06
N ASN A 149 -20.63 1.38 14.81
CA ASN A 149 -20.35 2.25 15.95
C ASN A 149 -20.11 3.71 15.51
N LEU A 150 -19.19 3.93 14.56
CA LEU A 150 -18.84 5.27 14.09
C LEU A 150 -19.99 5.92 13.33
N ARG A 151 -20.67 5.16 12.46
CA ARG A 151 -21.80 5.66 11.68
C ARG A 151 -22.97 6.09 12.57
N TYR A 152 -23.19 5.41 13.69
CA TYR A 152 -24.16 5.82 14.70
C TYR A 152 -23.75 7.14 15.38
N ASN A 153 -22.47 7.30 15.74
CA ASN A 153 -21.96 8.54 16.38
C ASN A 153 -22.08 9.77 15.47
N HIS A 154 -22.06 9.56 14.15
CA HIS A 154 -22.22 10.61 13.14
C HIS A 154 -23.62 10.61 12.51
N LYS A 155 -24.62 10.02 13.18
CA LYS A 155 -25.99 10.00 12.70
C LYS A 155 -26.55 11.42 12.61
N GLY A 156 -26.88 11.84 11.38
CA GLY A 156 -27.42 13.17 11.10
C GLY A 156 -26.36 14.19 10.66
N ASN A 157 -25.07 13.82 10.65
CA ASN A 157 -24.04 14.59 9.97
C ASN A 157 -24.06 14.29 8.47
N ASP A 158 -23.40 15.14 7.67
CA ASP A 158 -23.13 14.83 6.27
C ASP A 158 -22.10 13.70 6.11
N GLU A 159 -22.06 13.12 4.91
CA GLU A 159 -21.15 12.00 4.58
C GLU A 159 -19.68 12.42 4.70
N SER A 160 -19.36 13.70 4.52
CA SER A 160 -17.97 14.19 4.59
C SER A 160 -17.41 14.16 6.01
N ALA A 161 -18.26 14.44 7.01
CA ALA A 161 -17.90 14.35 8.42
C ALA A 161 -17.66 12.90 8.83
N PHE A 162 -18.50 11.96 8.37
CA PHE A 162 -18.31 10.53 8.60
C PHE A 162 -17.00 10.03 7.97
N GLU A 163 -16.74 10.39 6.71
CA GLU A 163 -15.51 10.01 6.00
C GLU A 163 -14.26 10.56 6.68
N SER A 164 -14.29 11.79 7.19
CA SER A 164 -13.18 12.38 7.94
C SER A 164 -12.92 11.63 9.25
N ALA A 165 -13.97 11.32 10.00
CA ALA A 165 -13.87 10.58 11.26
C ALA A 165 -13.39 9.13 11.05
N LYS A 166 -13.77 8.50 9.93
CA LYS A 166 -13.28 7.16 9.55
C LYS A 166 -11.77 7.18 9.30
N ILE A 167 -11.29 8.16 8.53
CA ILE A 167 -9.86 8.33 8.26
C ILE A 167 -9.08 8.62 9.56
N GLU A 168 -9.60 9.46 10.45
CA GLU A 168 -8.99 9.74 11.75
C GLU A 168 -8.91 8.47 12.63
N LEU A 169 -9.99 7.68 12.67
CA LEU A 169 -10.02 6.42 13.40
C LEU A 169 -8.95 5.44 12.87
N CYS A 170 -8.90 5.21 11.55
CA CYS A 170 -7.89 4.36 10.93
C CYS A 170 -6.46 4.88 11.18
N SER A 171 -6.26 6.21 11.13
CA SER A 171 -4.96 6.84 11.41
C SER A 171 -4.51 6.57 12.85
N SER A 172 -5.44 6.61 13.81
CA SER A 172 -5.14 6.28 15.21
C SER A 172 -4.71 4.82 15.40
N TYR A 173 -5.28 3.89 14.63
CA TYR A 173 -4.91 2.48 14.66
C TYR A 173 -3.55 2.22 14.00
N LEU A 174 -3.25 2.89 12.88
CA LEU A 174 -1.91 2.83 12.28
C LEU A 174 -0.83 3.32 13.25
N SER A 175 -1.09 4.42 13.96
CA SER A 175 -0.20 4.93 15.02
C SER A 175 0.04 3.87 16.10
N MET A 176 -1.02 3.18 16.54
CA MET A 176 -0.93 2.12 17.55
C MET A 176 -0.08 0.93 17.10
N ILE A 177 -0.22 0.49 15.84
CA ILE A 177 0.63 -0.58 15.31
C ILE A 177 2.09 -0.15 15.34
N GLY A 178 2.40 1.07 14.85
CA GLY A 178 3.76 1.60 14.89
C GLY A 178 4.34 1.62 16.31
N MET A 179 3.51 1.88 17.33
CA MET A 179 3.99 1.87 18.73
C MET A 179 4.40 0.51 19.26
N ASN A 180 3.89 -0.56 18.65
CA ASN A 180 4.09 -1.94 19.09
C ASN A 180 4.74 -2.80 18.00
N ALA A 181 5.32 -2.16 16.98
CA ALA A 181 6.02 -2.83 15.92
C ALA A 181 7.26 -3.56 16.48
N ASP A 182 7.56 -4.72 15.92
CA ASP A 182 8.62 -5.61 16.35
C ASP A 182 9.14 -6.35 15.09
N ASN A 183 10.45 -6.39 14.88
CA ASN A 183 11.04 -7.09 13.73
C ASN A 183 10.71 -8.58 13.72
N THR A 184 10.58 -9.22 14.89
CA THR A 184 10.36 -10.67 14.93
C THR A 184 9.00 -11.06 14.36
N ASN A 185 8.05 -10.13 14.37
CA ASN A 185 6.66 -10.31 13.93
C ASN A 185 6.23 -9.24 12.91
N ASP A 186 7.15 -8.74 12.09
CA ASP A 186 6.84 -7.69 11.10
C ASP A 186 5.73 -8.13 10.14
N HIS A 187 5.69 -9.39 9.73
CA HIS A 187 4.62 -9.94 8.90
C HIS A 187 3.21 -9.78 9.53
N GLU A 188 3.09 -9.80 10.86
CA GLU A 188 1.83 -9.55 11.57
C GLU A 188 1.49 -8.07 11.57
N SER A 189 2.48 -7.21 11.86
CA SER A 189 2.32 -5.75 11.77
C SER A 189 1.87 -5.36 10.36
N ARG A 190 2.47 -5.96 9.33
CA ARG A 190 2.10 -5.80 7.93
C ARG A 190 0.65 -6.21 7.68
N ALA A 191 0.23 -7.39 8.14
CA ALA A 191 -1.15 -7.86 7.96
C ALA A 191 -2.18 -6.95 8.65
N ARG A 192 -1.87 -6.44 9.85
CA ARG A 192 -2.73 -5.49 10.58
C ARG A 192 -2.81 -4.15 9.85
N ILE A 193 -1.68 -3.65 9.32
CA ILE A 193 -1.65 -2.44 8.50
C ILE A 193 -2.49 -2.63 7.25
N GLU A 194 -2.29 -3.73 6.52
CA GLU A 194 -3.04 -4.09 5.30
C GLU A 194 -4.56 -4.07 5.56
N CYS A 195 -5.00 -4.74 6.64
CA CYS A 195 -6.39 -4.77 7.04
C CYS A 195 -6.98 -3.37 7.34
N ILE A 196 -6.21 -2.48 7.98
CA ILE A 196 -6.65 -1.09 8.24
C ILE A 196 -6.73 -0.29 6.94
N LEU A 197 -5.75 -0.44 6.05
CA LEU A 197 -5.72 0.24 4.75
C LEU A 197 -6.96 -0.16 3.92
N GLU A 198 -7.27 -1.45 3.85
CA GLU A 198 -8.47 -1.96 3.17
C GLU A 198 -9.76 -1.40 3.77
N ASN A 199 -9.89 -1.44 5.10
CA ASN A 199 -11.10 -0.95 5.79
C ASN A 199 -11.24 0.58 5.75
N SER A 200 -10.18 1.32 5.45
CA SER A 200 -10.23 2.78 5.29
C SER A 200 -11.00 3.21 4.03
N GLY A 201 -11.07 2.35 3.01
CA GLY A 201 -11.69 2.62 1.71
C GLY A 201 -10.85 3.51 0.77
N ASP A 202 -9.93 4.32 1.30
CA ASP A 202 -8.97 5.11 0.52
C ASP A 202 -7.63 5.20 1.27
N SER A 203 -6.78 4.19 1.02
CA SER A 203 -5.46 4.06 1.62
C SER A 203 -4.56 5.27 1.36
N ASN A 204 -4.63 5.84 0.15
CA ASN A 204 -3.80 6.98 -0.23
C ASN A 204 -4.23 8.25 0.53
N LYS A 205 -5.54 8.48 0.68
CA LYS A 205 -6.06 9.57 1.52
C LYS A 205 -5.67 9.37 2.98
N LEU A 206 -5.78 8.14 3.51
CA LEU A 206 -5.42 7.82 4.89
C LEU A 206 -3.94 8.09 5.18
N LEU A 207 -3.04 7.56 4.35
CA LEU A 207 -1.58 7.66 4.59
C LEU A 207 -1.07 9.10 4.53
N ASN A 208 -1.77 9.95 3.78
CA ASN A 208 -1.41 11.36 3.59
C ASN A 208 -2.32 12.32 4.37
N PHE A 209 -3.23 11.81 5.20
CA PHE A 209 -4.16 12.61 6.01
C PHE A 209 -3.45 13.39 7.11
N ASN A 210 -2.58 12.72 7.85
CA ASN A 210 -1.81 13.31 8.94
C ASN A 210 -0.32 12.95 8.79
N PRO A 211 0.47 13.79 8.11
CA PRO A 211 1.89 13.55 7.89
C PRO A 211 2.67 13.31 9.18
N SER A 212 2.29 13.95 10.30
CA SER A 212 2.98 13.75 11.60
C SER A 212 2.78 12.33 12.14
N VAL A 213 1.58 11.77 12.01
CA VAL A 213 1.29 10.40 12.45
C VAL A 213 2.03 9.41 11.56
N THR A 214 1.94 9.57 10.24
CA THR A 214 2.60 8.65 9.31
C THR A 214 4.11 8.77 9.38
N HIS A 215 4.65 9.96 9.68
CA HIS A 215 6.05 10.17 9.98
C HIS A 215 6.49 9.32 11.18
N THR A 216 5.76 9.45 12.28
CA THR A 216 6.05 8.73 13.52
C THR A 216 5.96 7.22 13.29
N LEU A 217 4.96 6.75 12.56
CA LEU A 217 4.82 5.36 12.18
C LEU A 217 6.06 4.87 11.42
N MET A 218 6.44 5.56 10.35
CA MET A 218 7.55 5.13 9.50
C MET A 218 8.89 5.13 10.26
N PHE A 219 9.12 6.11 11.14
CA PHE A 219 10.30 6.13 12.01
C PHE A 219 10.31 4.98 13.02
N ARG A 220 9.16 4.65 13.63
CA ARG A 220 9.08 3.49 14.53
C ARG A 220 9.33 2.18 13.79
N LEU A 221 8.84 2.04 12.56
CA LEU A 221 9.15 0.87 11.73
C LEU A 221 10.64 0.80 11.40
N LEU A 222 11.31 1.93 11.18
CA LEU A 222 12.76 1.97 11.01
C LEU A 222 13.49 1.58 12.31
N ASP A 223 13.08 2.15 13.45
CA ASP A 223 13.66 1.83 14.77
C ASP A 223 13.60 0.34 15.09
N GLN A 224 12.55 -0.33 14.63
CA GLN A 224 12.27 -1.73 14.87
C GLN A 224 12.66 -2.64 13.70
N ASP A 225 13.29 -2.13 12.63
CA ASP A 225 13.64 -2.89 11.41
C ASP A 225 12.45 -3.65 10.74
N CYS A 226 11.27 -3.06 10.80
CA CYS A 226 10.03 -3.60 10.22
C CYS A 226 9.90 -3.25 8.72
N LYS A 227 10.75 -3.87 7.91
CA LYS A 227 10.92 -3.58 6.47
C LYS A 227 9.71 -3.95 5.60
N GLU A 228 8.98 -5.02 5.91
CA GLU A 228 7.82 -5.44 5.12
C GLU A 228 6.63 -4.51 5.35
N SER A 229 6.39 -4.11 6.61
CA SER A 229 5.41 -3.08 6.96
C SER A 229 5.73 -1.75 6.28
N ALA A 230 7.00 -1.33 6.33
CA ALA A 230 7.47 -0.12 5.65
C ALA A 230 7.26 -0.18 4.13
N LYS A 231 7.62 -1.31 3.51
CA LYS A 231 7.40 -1.55 2.06
C LYS A 231 5.93 -1.44 1.70
N LEU A 232 5.04 -2.07 2.48
CA LEU A 232 3.58 -2.01 2.28
C LEU A 232 3.05 -0.57 2.31
N LEU A 233 3.45 0.23 3.30
CA LEU A 233 3.02 1.64 3.40
C LEU A 233 3.45 2.44 2.17
N LEU A 234 4.69 2.25 1.73
CA LEU A 234 5.21 2.92 0.53
C LEU A 234 4.46 2.44 -0.73
N ASP A 235 4.24 1.12 -0.89
CA ASP A 235 3.48 0.55 -2.02
C ASP A 235 2.04 1.05 -2.05
N SER A 236 1.48 1.38 -0.88
CA SER A 236 0.11 1.90 -0.71
C SER A 236 -0.01 3.41 -0.96
N GLY A 237 1.06 4.08 -1.37
CA GLY A 237 1.03 5.50 -1.77
C GLY A 237 1.41 6.50 -0.68
N LEU A 238 2.12 6.06 0.38
CA LEU A 238 2.68 6.98 1.36
C LEU A 238 3.62 8.01 0.69
N ASN A 239 3.29 9.30 0.80
CA ASN A 239 4.16 10.38 0.36
C ASN A 239 5.21 10.74 1.43
N VAL A 240 6.37 10.11 1.33
CA VAL A 240 7.54 10.37 2.20
C VAL A 240 8.16 11.76 2.05
N SER A 241 7.93 12.45 0.92
CA SER A 241 8.46 13.82 0.73
C SER A 241 7.73 14.87 1.58
N ALA A 242 6.51 14.57 2.01
CA ALA A 242 5.69 15.45 2.86
C ALA A 242 6.00 15.30 4.36
N LEU A 243 6.98 14.46 4.71
CA LEU A 243 7.34 14.17 6.09
C LEU A 243 8.29 15.26 6.63
N PRO A 244 7.94 15.95 7.73
CA PRO A 244 8.80 16.98 8.29
C PRO A 244 10.07 16.36 8.90
N PRO A 245 11.24 17.00 8.80
CA PRO A 245 12.45 16.51 9.46
C PRO A 245 12.24 16.43 10.98
N VAL A 246 12.69 15.34 11.60
CA VAL A 246 12.74 15.20 13.08
C VAL A 246 14.09 15.69 13.58
N ALA A 247 14.11 16.33 14.74
CA ALA A 247 15.31 16.90 15.35
C ALA A 247 16.52 15.94 15.28
N GLY A 248 17.52 16.33 14.49
CA GLY A 248 18.75 15.57 14.25
C GLY A 248 18.84 14.87 12.89
N TRP A 249 17.70 14.60 12.23
CA TRP A 249 17.62 13.83 10.98
C TRP A 249 17.07 14.68 9.84
N LEU A 250 17.77 14.70 8.69
CA LEU A 250 17.35 15.49 7.53
C LEU A 250 16.25 14.78 6.72
N THR A 251 16.34 13.46 6.52
CA THR A 251 15.27 12.60 5.97
C THR A 251 15.20 11.23 6.67
N ILE A 252 14.14 10.46 6.41
CA ILE A 252 14.07 9.08 6.88
C ILE A 252 15.10 8.15 6.22
N LEU A 253 15.55 8.48 5.01
CA LEU A 253 16.64 7.74 4.38
C LEU A 253 17.97 8.07 5.05
N ASP A 254 18.22 9.34 5.40
CA ASP A 254 19.39 9.70 6.23
C ASP A 254 19.37 8.92 7.55
N ALA A 255 18.20 8.79 8.18
CA ALA A 255 18.03 7.99 9.39
C ALA A 255 18.32 6.50 9.21
N ALA A 256 17.94 5.91 8.08
CA ALA A 256 18.27 4.52 7.78
C ALA A 256 19.77 4.33 7.52
N ILE A 257 20.42 5.31 6.90
CA ILE A 257 21.84 5.28 6.55
C ILE A 257 22.72 5.37 7.80
N GLU A 258 22.53 6.34 8.69
CA GLU A 258 23.40 6.48 9.89
C GLU A 258 23.28 5.30 10.84
N ARG A 259 22.15 4.58 10.80
CA ARG A 259 21.90 3.37 11.59
C ARG A 259 22.38 2.09 10.93
N ASP A 260 22.96 2.19 9.73
CA ASP A 260 23.39 1.06 8.92
C ASP A 260 22.27 0.04 8.64
N ASN A 261 21.00 0.50 8.59
CA ASN A 261 19.87 -0.35 8.24
C ASN A 261 19.75 -0.46 6.71
N TYR A 262 20.62 -1.29 6.13
CA TYR A 262 20.75 -1.46 4.69
C TYR A 262 19.44 -1.89 4.01
N ASN A 263 18.69 -2.84 4.58
CA ASN A 263 17.46 -3.35 3.96
C ASN A 263 16.38 -2.27 3.88
N PHE A 264 16.22 -1.50 4.95
CA PHE A 264 15.25 -0.40 5.00
C PHE A 264 15.68 0.74 4.08
N ALA A 265 16.97 1.11 4.09
CA ALA A 265 17.53 2.11 3.19
C ALA A 265 17.36 1.70 1.71
N LYS A 266 17.57 0.41 1.38
CA LYS A 266 17.38 -0.12 0.02
C LYS A 266 15.96 0.11 -0.48
N ILE A 267 14.95 -0.16 0.36
CA ILE A 267 13.54 0.09 0.03
C ILE A 267 13.27 1.58 -0.20
N LEU A 268 13.86 2.46 0.60
CA LEU A 268 13.70 3.91 0.46
C LEU A 268 14.38 4.44 -0.82
N VAL A 269 15.60 3.98 -1.12
CA VAL A 269 16.30 4.31 -2.37
C VAL A 269 15.50 3.84 -3.59
N GLN A 270 14.89 2.65 -3.51
CA GLN A 270 14.03 2.14 -4.57
C GLN A 270 12.87 3.10 -4.90
N ARG A 271 12.39 3.87 -3.93
CA ARG A 271 11.31 4.87 -4.08
C ARG A 271 11.80 6.29 -4.31
N GLY A 272 13.10 6.51 -4.44
CA GLY A 272 13.67 7.83 -4.69
C GLY A 272 13.47 8.80 -3.52
N VAL A 273 13.46 8.29 -2.29
CA VAL A 273 13.50 9.15 -1.11
C VAL A 273 14.82 9.89 -1.10
N ASP A 274 14.78 11.20 -0.89
CA ASP A 274 15.98 12.03 -0.94
C ASP A 274 16.95 11.71 0.20
N ILE A 275 18.24 11.70 -0.16
CA ILE A 275 19.37 11.85 0.76
C ILE A 275 19.75 13.33 0.80
N VAL A 276 19.94 13.88 1.99
CA VAL A 276 20.35 15.29 2.17
C VAL A 276 21.77 15.39 2.72
N ASP A 277 22.20 14.43 3.55
CA ASP A 277 23.57 14.40 4.09
C ASP A 277 24.54 13.65 3.16
N ASP A 278 25.85 13.88 3.31
CA ASP A 278 26.88 13.32 2.44
C ASP A 278 27.37 11.91 2.85
N HIS A 279 27.04 11.46 4.08
CA HIS A 279 27.25 10.10 4.60
C HIS A 279 28.63 9.49 4.33
N ASN A 280 29.69 10.30 4.42
CA ASN A 280 31.06 9.93 4.02
C ASN A 280 31.69 8.74 4.80
N ASN A 281 31.16 8.39 5.99
CA ASN A 281 31.72 7.38 6.90
C ASN A 281 30.88 6.11 7.03
N THR A 282 30.21 5.69 5.96
CA THR A 282 29.34 4.50 5.94
C THR A 282 30.05 3.21 5.48
N SER A 283 29.39 2.07 5.67
CA SER A 283 29.83 0.75 5.18
C SER A 283 29.96 0.72 3.65
N SER A 284 30.71 -0.25 3.11
CA SER A 284 30.88 -0.43 1.65
C SER A 284 29.55 -0.59 0.91
N GLU A 285 28.66 -1.38 1.49
CA GLU A 285 27.32 -1.68 1.00
C GLU A 285 26.46 -0.42 0.98
N MET A 286 26.54 0.38 2.05
CA MET A 286 25.80 1.64 2.15
C MET A 286 26.37 2.71 1.20
N LYS A 287 27.69 2.74 0.96
CA LYS A 287 28.31 3.60 -0.07
C LYS A 287 27.82 3.25 -1.47
N ALA A 288 27.75 1.96 -1.80
CA ALA A 288 27.20 1.50 -3.07
C ALA A 288 25.72 1.92 -3.21
N LEU A 289 24.94 1.79 -2.14
CA LEU A 289 23.53 2.21 -2.12
C LEU A 289 23.36 3.72 -2.31
N CYS A 290 24.19 4.55 -1.65
CA CYS A 290 24.19 6.00 -1.82
C CYS A 290 24.59 6.42 -3.25
N ASN A 291 25.59 5.76 -3.83
CA ASN A 291 25.99 5.98 -5.23
C ASN A 291 24.87 5.59 -6.21
N THR A 292 24.19 4.46 -5.98
CA THR A 292 23.00 4.04 -6.73
C THR A 292 21.91 5.12 -6.68
N HIS A 293 21.54 5.57 -5.48
CA HIS A 293 20.56 6.65 -5.31
C HIS A 293 20.96 7.92 -6.08
N GLN A 294 22.23 8.33 -5.95
CA GLN A 294 22.75 9.52 -6.63
C GLN A 294 22.65 9.41 -8.15
N PHE A 295 22.99 8.25 -8.71
CA PHE A 295 22.87 7.98 -10.15
C PHE A 295 21.41 8.15 -10.63
N PHE A 296 20.45 7.49 -9.99
CA PHE A 296 19.04 7.57 -10.39
C PHE A 296 18.46 8.98 -10.19
N LYS A 297 18.81 9.66 -9.10
CA LYS A 297 18.39 11.04 -8.82
C LYS A 297 18.93 12.01 -9.87
N ASN A 298 20.23 11.96 -10.16
CA ASN A 298 20.90 12.93 -11.04
C ASN A 298 20.60 12.70 -12.52
N THR A 299 20.27 11.47 -12.91
CA THR A 299 19.76 11.18 -14.26
C THR A 299 18.27 11.51 -14.42
N GLY A 300 17.60 11.90 -13.34
CA GLY A 300 16.19 12.31 -13.36
C GLY A 300 15.20 11.15 -13.46
N TYR A 301 15.61 9.93 -13.16
CA TYR A 301 14.78 8.72 -13.26
C TYR A 301 13.44 8.86 -12.53
N PHE A 302 13.46 9.40 -11.31
CA PHE A 302 12.27 9.57 -10.48
C PHE A 302 11.29 10.64 -10.96
N LYS A 303 11.62 11.40 -12.02
CA LYS A 303 10.67 12.34 -12.65
C LYS A 303 9.60 11.60 -13.46
N GLU A 304 9.96 10.43 -14.00
CA GLU A 304 9.11 9.64 -14.89
C GLU A 304 8.66 8.33 -14.24
N HIS A 305 9.41 7.86 -13.23
CA HIS A 305 9.18 6.58 -12.56
C HIS A 305 8.97 6.74 -11.06
N LYS A 306 7.95 6.08 -10.51
CA LYS A 306 7.67 6.08 -9.06
C LYS A 306 8.60 5.18 -8.24
N SER A 307 9.21 4.19 -8.89
CA SER A 307 10.04 3.17 -8.23
C SER A 307 11.01 2.56 -9.23
N ILE A 308 12.19 2.17 -8.76
CA ILE A 308 13.16 1.39 -9.53
C ILE A 308 12.71 -0.09 -9.54
N PRO A 309 12.68 -0.79 -10.69
CA PRO A 309 12.45 -2.23 -10.75
C PRO A 309 13.51 -3.02 -9.97
N ASP A 310 13.11 -4.12 -9.30
CA ASP A 310 14.00 -4.92 -8.45
C ASP A 310 15.31 -5.32 -9.15
N GLN A 311 15.21 -5.90 -10.37
CA GLN A 311 16.40 -6.30 -11.13
C GLN A 311 17.30 -5.12 -11.49
N MET A 312 16.72 -3.96 -11.84
CA MET A 312 17.49 -2.77 -12.21
C MET A 312 18.20 -2.18 -10.98
N LEU A 313 17.56 -2.24 -9.81
CA LEU A 313 18.16 -1.85 -8.55
C LEU A 313 19.31 -2.78 -8.17
N ASP A 314 19.11 -4.10 -8.26
CA ASP A 314 20.16 -5.09 -7.95
C ASP A 314 21.36 -4.95 -8.89
N ASP A 315 21.13 -4.82 -10.20
CA ASP A 315 22.19 -4.54 -11.18
C ASP A 315 22.95 -3.25 -10.84
N SER A 316 22.22 -2.18 -10.51
CA SER A 316 22.83 -0.88 -10.18
C SER A 316 23.63 -0.93 -8.88
N LEU A 317 23.20 -1.71 -7.89
CA LEU A 317 23.94 -1.95 -6.65
C LEU A 317 25.25 -2.70 -6.91
N GLU A 318 25.24 -3.73 -7.75
CA GLU A 318 26.48 -4.43 -8.15
C GLU A 318 27.46 -3.49 -8.87
N ILE A 319 26.96 -2.66 -9.79
CA ILE A 319 27.76 -1.65 -10.49
C ILE A 319 28.33 -0.63 -9.50
N SER A 320 27.51 -0.14 -8.57
CA SER A 320 27.92 0.84 -7.56
C SER A 320 28.93 0.26 -6.58
N SER A 321 28.82 -1.02 -6.23
CA SER A 321 29.82 -1.74 -5.43
C SER A 321 31.17 -1.76 -6.13
N PHE A 322 31.20 -2.09 -7.42
CA PHE A 322 32.41 -2.02 -8.26
C PHE A 322 32.99 -0.60 -8.39
N ILE A 323 32.15 0.44 -8.41
CA ILE A 323 32.59 1.83 -8.51
C ILE A 323 33.19 2.30 -7.18
N THR A 324 32.52 2.00 -6.07
CA THR A 324 32.86 2.55 -4.75
C THR A 324 33.94 1.76 -4.01
N GLN A 325 34.23 0.52 -4.43
CA GLN A 325 35.34 -0.28 -3.89
C GLN A 325 36.73 0.32 -4.17
N ASP A 326 37.75 -0.30 -3.58
CA ASP A 326 39.16 0.00 -3.86
C ASP A 326 39.47 -0.13 -5.37
N LYS A 327 40.06 0.92 -5.94
CA LYS A 327 40.39 1.02 -7.37
C LYS A 327 41.32 -0.10 -7.82
N SER A 328 42.19 -0.59 -6.94
CA SER A 328 43.14 -1.68 -7.24
C SER A 328 42.47 -3.03 -7.51
N LEU A 329 41.22 -3.22 -7.05
CA LEU A 329 40.47 -4.46 -7.22
C LEU A 329 39.61 -4.50 -8.50
N ARG A 330 39.43 -3.35 -9.16
CA ARG A 330 38.50 -3.20 -10.29
C ARG A 330 38.87 -4.11 -11.47
N ASP A 331 40.14 -4.16 -11.87
CA ASP A 331 40.57 -4.98 -13.02
C ASP A 331 40.25 -6.46 -12.85
N SER A 332 40.41 -7.00 -11.63
CA SER A 332 40.09 -8.40 -11.34
C SER A 332 38.59 -8.68 -11.28
N CYS A 333 37.78 -7.73 -10.83
CA CYS A 333 36.33 -7.92 -10.68
C CYS A 333 35.53 -7.61 -11.95
N TRP A 334 36.09 -6.81 -12.86
CA TRP A 334 35.41 -6.32 -14.06
C TRP A 334 34.80 -7.40 -14.96
N PRO A 335 35.46 -8.54 -15.25
CA PRO A 335 34.87 -9.60 -16.05
C PRO A 335 33.63 -10.23 -15.42
N ALA A 336 33.64 -10.41 -14.09
CA ALA A 336 32.52 -10.97 -13.36
C ALA A 336 31.31 -10.02 -13.40
N LEU A 337 31.52 -8.73 -13.10
CA LEU A 337 30.47 -7.71 -13.16
C LEU A 337 29.77 -7.68 -14.53
N LYS A 338 30.54 -7.59 -15.62
CA LYS A 338 29.98 -7.55 -16.98
C LYS A 338 29.08 -8.75 -17.31
N SER A 339 29.31 -9.90 -16.66
CA SER A 339 28.54 -11.12 -16.89
C SER A 339 27.32 -11.26 -15.99
N SER A 340 27.29 -10.57 -14.84
CA SER A 340 26.21 -10.67 -13.85
C SER A 340 25.09 -9.65 -14.07
N VAL A 341 25.40 -8.45 -14.56
CA VAL A 341 24.41 -7.36 -14.68
C VAL A 341 23.86 -7.17 -16.08
N ASN A 342 22.69 -6.54 -16.21
CA ASN A 342 22.15 -6.12 -17.50
C ASN A 342 23.08 -5.13 -18.21
N SER A 343 23.40 -5.42 -19.48
CA SER A 343 24.35 -4.62 -20.26
C SER A 343 23.90 -3.17 -20.54
N GLU A 344 22.59 -2.89 -20.56
CA GLU A 344 22.05 -1.55 -20.79
C GLU A 344 22.12 -0.71 -19.51
N THR A 345 21.79 -1.31 -18.36
CA THR A 345 21.98 -0.69 -17.03
C THR A 345 23.45 -0.37 -16.81
N LEU A 346 24.34 -1.34 -17.07
CA LEU A 346 25.79 -1.17 -16.94
C LEU A 346 26.33 -0.06 -17.83
N LEU A 347 25.96 -0.04 -19.12
CA LEU A 347 26.41 1.00 -20.04
C LEU A 347 25.91 2.38 -19.61
N SER A 348 24.65 2.49 -19.20
CA SER A 348 24.03 3.76 -18.83
C SER A 348 24.63 4.33 -17.55
N GLN A 349 24.82 3.50 -16.52
CA GLN A 349 25.42 3.92 -15.26
C GLN A 349 26.91 4.25 -15.45
N MET A 350 27.68 3.40 -16.13
CA MET A 350 29.08 3.72 -16.42
C MET A 350 29.25 5.00 -17.23
N ALA A 351 28.34 5.29 -18.18
CA ALA A 351 28.34 6.51 -18.98
C ALA A 351 28.15 7.79 -18.13
N TYR A 352 27.42 7.69 -17.02
CA TYR A 352 27.29 8.76 -16.04
C TYR A 352 28.54 8.82 -15.14
N GLU A 353 28.93 7.68 -14.58
CA GLU A 353 29.91 7.59 -13.50
C GLU A 353 31.34 7.93 -13.95
N PHE A 354 31.74 7.63 -15.20
CA PHE A 354 33.09 8.02 -15.67
C PHE A 354 33.29 9.54 -15.70
N ARG A 355 32.20 10.32 -15.78
CA ARG A 355 32.25 11.80 -15.74
C ARG A 355 32.54 12.28 -14.32
N CYS A 356 32.18 11.49 -13.32
CA CYS A 356 32.41 11.75 -11.90
C CYS A 356 33.78 11.19 -11.45
N ASP A 357 34.14 9.98 -11.89
CA ASP A 357 35.44 9.34 -11.65
C ASP A 357 36.13 8.97 -12.98
N PRO A 358 37.04 9.81 -13.49
CA PRO A 358 37.74 9.55 -14.76
C PRO A 358 38.53 8.24 -14.81
N SER A 359 38.85 7.62 -13.65
CA SER A 359 39.50 6.31 -13.62
C SER A 359 38.62 5.17 -14.14
N LEU A 360 37.30 5.41 -14.33
CA LEU A 360 36.38 4.45 -14.95
C LEU A 360 36.39 4.45 -16.48
N LEU A 361 37.10 5.40 -17.11
CA LEU A 361 37.14 5.56 -18.56
C LEU A 361 37.54 4.28 -19.33
N PRO A 362 38.55 3.49 -18.91
CA PRO A 362 38.93 2.27 -19.64
C PRO A 362 37.78 1.27 -19.74
N TYR A 363 37.04 1.07 -18.66
CA TYR A 363 35.89 0.16 -18.60
C TYR A 363 34.74 0.66 -19.48
N PHE A 364 34.45 1.97 -19.46
CA PHE A 364 33.42 2.57 -20.32
C PHE A 364 33.77 2.44 -21.81
N VAL A 365 35.02 2.70 -22.19
CA VAL A 365 35.50 2.52 -23.57
C VAL A 365 35.32 1.08 -24.03
N GLU A 366 35.66 0.10 -23.20
CA GLU A 366 35.46 -1.31 -23.52
C GLU A 366 33.98 -1.64 -23.79
N LEU A 367 33.05 -1.16 -22.95
CA LEU A 367 31.61 -1.38 -23.16
C LEU A 367 31.12 -0.79 -24.48
N THR A 368 31.55 0.42 -24.81
CA THR A 368 31.14 1.08 -26.07
C THR A 368 31.65 0.33 -27.29
N GLN A 369 32.90 -0.16 -27.26
CA GLN A 369 33.47 -0.98 -28.32
C GLN A 369 32.71 -2.30 -28.49
N LEU A 370 32.35 -2.95 -27.38
CA LEU A 370 31.55 -4.18 -27.40
C LEU A 370 30.15 -3.95 -27.99
N LYS A 371 29.49 -2.84 -27.65
CA LYS A 371 28.18 -2.49 -28.21
C LYS A 371 28.27 -2.18 -29.70
N LEU A 372 29.28 -1.41 -30.12
CA LEU A 372 29.55 -1.10 -31.53
C LEU A 372 29.77 -2.36 -32.37
N SER A 373 30.59 -3.28 -31.90
CA SER A 373 30.86 -4.54 -32.60
C SER A 373 29.62 -5.45 -32.68
N LYS A 374 28.78 -5.49 -31.63
CA LYS A 374 27.47 -6.17 -31.68
C LYS A 374 26.53 -5.55 -32.73
N LEU A 375 26.44 -4.23 -32.80
CA LEU A 375 25.61 -3.54 -33.80
C LEU A 375 26.11 -3.79 -35.23
N GLN A 376 27.42 -3.78 -35.44
CA GLN A 376 28.02 -4.12 -36.74
C GLN A 376 27.70 -5.56 -37.16
N LEU A 377 27.79 -6.52 -36.23
CA LEU A 377 27.42 -7.91 -36.48
C LEU A 377 25.92 -8.08 -36.79
N GLN A 378 25.05 -7.37 -36.09
CA GLN A 378 23.61 -7.38 -36.38
C GLN A 378 23.31 -6.81 -37.78
N SER A 379 23.99 -5.73 -38.18
CA SER A 379 23.85 -5.16 -39.52
C SER A 379 24.36 -6.10 -40.63
N ALA A 380 25.43 -6.85 -40.37
CA ALA A 380 25.94 -7.85 -41.31
C ALA A 380 24.99 -9.06 -41.40
N ALA A 381 24.46 -9.53 -40.28
CA ALA A 381 23.51 -10.64 -40.24
C ALA A 381 22.16 -10.32 -40.91
N SER A 382 21.68 -9.06 -40.84
CA SER A 382 20.49 -8.63 -41.58
C SER A 382 20.73 -8.57 -43.10
N ILE A 383 21.91 -8.13 -43.53
CA ILE A 383 22.30 -8.13 -44.96
C ILE A 383 22.37 -9.57 -45.51
N ASP A 384 22.89 -10.52 -44.72
CA ASP A 384 22.96 -11.92 -45.13
C ASP A 384 21.61 -12.65 -45.09
N ALA A 385 20.67 -12.22 -44.23
CA ALA A 385 19.30 -12.72 -44.21
C ALA A 385 18.50 -12.25 -45.45
N ASP A 386 18.64 -10.97 -45.82
CA ASP A 386 18.03 -10.43 -47.05
C ASP A 386 18.64 -11.04 -48.33
N ASN A 387 19.92 -11.42 -48.29
CA ASN A 387 20.58 -12.13 -49.39
C ASN A 387 20.18 -13.62 -49.51
N LYS A 388 19.55 -14.22 -48.48
CA LYS A 388 19.01 -15.60 -48.57
C LYS A 388 17.63 -15.68 -49.20
N GLU A 389 16.91 -14.56 -49.32
CA GLU A 389 15.64 -14.51 -50.07
C GLU A 389 15.79 -13.98 -51.50
N CYS A 390 17.00 -13.59 -51.92
CA CYS A 390 17.27 -13.15 -53.30
C CYS A 390 18.37 -13.95 -53.98
N SER A 391 18.16 -15.27 -54.13
CA SER A 391 18.66 -15.96 -55.32
C SER A 391 17.82 -15.57 -56.53
N SER A 392 18.04 -14.38 -57.06
CA SER A 392 17.84 -14.15 -58.49
C SER A 392 18.84 -13.11 -58.99
N THR A 393 19.71 -13.60 -59.87
CA THR A 393 20.50 -12.83 -60.81
C THR A 393 19.74 -11.63 -61.35
N THR A 394 20.33 -10.44 -61.29
CA THR A 394 20.54 -9.46 -62.39
C THR A 394 20.66 -8.06 -61.81
N HIS A 395 21.86 -7.50 -61.63
CA HIS A 395 22.09 -6.04 -61.70
C HIS A 395 23.58 -5.65 -61.72
N ARG A 396 24.41 -6.38 -62.49
CA ARG A 396 25.85 -6.07 -62.61
C ARG A 396 26.22 -5.07 -63.73
N ASP A 397 25.32 -4.71 -64.66
CA ASP A 397 25.74 -3.99 -65.88
C ASP A 397 24.91 -2.74 -66.25
N LYS A 398 24.67 -1.81 -65.32
CA LYS A 398 24.11 -0.50 -65.69
C LYS A 398 24.66 0.66 -64.84
N TYR A 399 25.97 0.92 -64.85
CA TYR A 399 26.46 2.29 -64.55
C TYR A 399 27.84 2.65 -65.16
N THR A 400 28.37 1.84 -66.09
CA THR A 400 29.68 2.08 -66.74
C THR A 400 29.59 2.14 -68.27
N ALA A 401 28.48 2.59 -68.84
CA ALA A 401 28.41 2.88 -70.28
C ALA A 401 27.25 3.83 -70.63
N ARG A 402 27.35 5.12 -70.26
CA ARG A 402 26.72 6.16 -71.08
C ARG A 402 27.37 7.53 -70.84
N LYS A 403 28.08 7.95 -71.89
CA LYS A 403 28.46 9.34 -72.24
C LYS A 403 29.73 9.90 -71.59
N SER A 404 30.83 9.23 -71.90
CA SER A 404 31.95 9.93 -72.54
C SER A 404 31.65 10.12 -74.03
N SER A 405 31.27 11.34 -74.42
CA SER A 405 31.45 11.85 -75.78
C SER A 405 31.46 13.38 -75.73
N GLN A 406 32.65 13.93 -75.94
CA GLN A 406 33.02 15.34 -76.08
C GLN A 406 32.21 16.07 -77.16
N SER A 407 32.00 17.38 -77.01
CA SER A 407 32.81 18.42 -77.69
C SER A 407 32.19 19.82 -77.58
N THR A 408 33.02 20.79 -77.14
CA THR A 408 33.11 22.24 -77.53
C THR A 408 31.83 23.06 -77.70
N THR A 409 31.67 24.26 -77.15
CA THR A 409 32.39 25.54 -77.41
C THR A 409 31.80 26.55 -76.41
N ASP A 410 32.55 27.14 -75.48
CA ASP A 410 33.19 28.47 -75.52
C ASP A 410 32.25 29.67 -75.24
N LEU A 411 32.84 30.73 -74.65
CA LEU A 411 32.30 32.03 -74.22
C LEU A 411 31.53 32.02 -72.88
N GLY A 412 31.86 32.81 -71.85
CA GLY A 412 32.69 34.00 -71.76
C GLY A 412 32.05 34.95 -70.73
N LEU A 413 32.76 35.21 -69.64
CA LEU A 413 32.67 36.34 -68.68
C LEU A 413 31.42 37.24 -68.72
N LYS A 414 30.66 37.27 -67.62
CA LYS A 414 30.61 38.39 -66.67
C LYS A 414 29.87 38.03 -65.39
#